data_AF-A0A9N7Z1F6-F1
#
_entry.id   AF-A0A9N7Z1F6-F1
#
_cell.length_a   1.000
_cell.length_b   1.000
_cell.length_c   1.000
_cell.angle_alpha   90.00
_cell.angle_beta   90.00
_cell.angle_gamma   90.00
#
_symmetry.space_group_name_H-M   'P 1'
#
loop_
_entity.id
_entity.type
_entity.pdbx_description
1 polymer ?
#
loop_
_entity_poly.entity_id
_entity_poly.type
_entity_poly.pdbx_seq_one_letter_code
_entity_poly.pdbx_strand_id
1 'polypeptide(L)'
;MNGRVQRMSFQQFMELTTTLLPLLLVMAVDSTRTVAASSSNQQCGNSLQQTLKLTRFVQKESVLLIKTYKAAQGEMSELFCKVSVNDVPDPNISGLEPSERIASIYTHLQAFMAHFKRVYEQQTDLQLPSSPLLGELTAVSSRSRDLAALMNGFYQSLFPNLPMPEPAGGPTMLPPPQNVFQQKVYGCAVLRTYKEFLSNVARELRTLKGKVCRRRMETNTFLLRMT
;
A
#
# COMPACT_ATOMS: atom_id res chain seq x y z
N MET A 1 -64.20 -18.24 -58.46
CA MET A 1 -63.51 -17.99 -57.18
C MET A 1 -62.02 -17.90 -57.46
N ASN A 2 -61.42 -16.71 -57.46
CA ASN A 2 -59.98 -16.53 -57.68
C ASN A 2 -59.39 -15.76 -56.50
N GLY A 3 -58.67 -16.46 -55.62
CA GLY A 3 -57.92 -15.89 -54.50
C GLY A 3 -56.52 -15.50 -54.94
N ARG A 4 -56.16 -14.22 -54.79
CA ARG A 4 -54.82 -13.68 -55.01
C ARG A 4 -54.12 -13.61 -53.65
N VAL A 5 -53.13 -14.48 -53.41
CA VAL A 5 -52.32 -14.45 -52.19
C VAL A 5 -51.15 -13.50 -52.41
N GLN A 6 -51.18 -12.36 -51.72
CA GLN A 6 -50.07 -11.42 -51.62
C GLN A 6 -49.26 -11.76 -50.37
N ARG A 7 -48.13 -12.44 -50.53
CA ARG A 7 -47.07 -12.53 -49.52
C ARG A 7 -45.74 -12.65 -50.22
N MET A 8 -44.86 -11.68 -49.99
CA MET A 8 -43.40 -11.83 -49.85
C MET A 8 -42.74 -10.44 -49.92
N SER A 9 -42.64 -9.76 -48.77
CA SER A 9 -41.63 -8.70 -48.59
C SER A 9 -41.12 -8.59 -47.14
N PHE A 10 -41.69 -9.34 -46.20
CA PHE A 10 -41.35 -9.22 -44.77
C PHE A 10 -40.18 -10.11 -44.29
N GLN A 11 -39.69 -11.03 -45.12
CA GLN A 11 -38.62 -11.96 -44.72
C GLN A 11 -37.20 -11.39 -44.87
N GLN A 12 -36.97 -10.45 -45.79
CA GLN A 12 -35.63 -9.88 -46.02
C GLN A 12 -35.19 -8.86 -44.95
N PHE A 13 -36.12 -8.24 -44.22
CA PHE A 13 -35.78 -7.27 -43.15
C PHE A 13 -35.42 -7.93 -41.80
N MET A 14 -35.79 -9.20 -41.60
CA MET A 14 -35.54 -9.92 -40.34
C MET A 14 -34.14 -10.58 -40.29
N GLU A 15 -33.50 -10.79 -41.43
CA GLU A 15 -32.14 -11.37 -41.51
C GLU A 15 -31.03 -10.32 -41.32
N LEU A 16 -31.28 -9.05 -41.68
CA LEU A 16 -30.30 -7.97 -41.48
C LEU A 16 -30.23 -7.51 -40.01
N THR A 17 -31.35 -7.57 -39.30
CA THR A 17 -31.44 -7.12 -37.89
C THR A 17 -30.88 -8.14 -36.91
N THR A 18 -30.89 -9.44 -37.26
CA THR A 18 -30.38 -10.53 -36.41
C THR A 18 -28.86 -10.66 -36.41
N THR A 19 -28.15 -10.08 -37.38
CA THR A 19 -26.67 -10.07 -37.44
C THR A 19 -26.05 -8.77 -36.94
N LEU A 20 -26.76 -7.65 -37.02
CA LEU A 20 -26.30 -6.36 -36.49
C LEU A 20 -26.36 -6.29 -34.96
N LEU A 21 -27.38 -6.89 -34.33
CA LEU A 21 -27.52 -6.91 -32.87
C LEU A 21 -26.34 -7.62 -32.16
N PRO A 22 -25.92 -8.84 -32.56
CA PRO A 22 -24.76 -9.48 -31.93
C PRO A 22 -23.46 -8.74 -32.20
N LEU A 23 -23.28 -8.12 -33.37
CA LEU A 23 -22.09 -7.30 -33.67
C LEU A 23 -22.04 -6.03 -32.78
N LEU A 24 -23.18 -5.36 -32.60
CA LEU A 24 -23.29 -4.19 -31.72
C LEU A 24 -23.07 -4.57 -30.25
N LEU A 25 -23.56 -5.74 -29.81
CA LEU A 25 -23.30 -6.27 -28.47
C LEU A 25 -21.82 -6.60 -28.27
N VAL A 26 -21.15 -7.21 -29.25
CA VAL A 26 -19.71 -7.48 -29.19
C VAL A 26 -18.90 -6.17 -29.13
N MET A 27 -19.23 -5.19 -29.98
CA MET A 27 -18.58 -3.87 -29.98
C MET A 27 -18.83 -3.10 -28.67
N ALA A 28 -20.03 -3.17 -28.09
CA ALA A 28 -20.34 -2.57 -26.80
C ALA A 28 -19.60 -3.25 -25.64
N VAL A 29 -19.48 -4.58 -25.67
CA VAL A 29 -18.72 -5.36 -24.68
C VAL A 29 -17.22 -5.09 -24.80
N ASP A 30 -16.67 -4.97 -26.01
CA ASP A 30 -15.26 -4.64 -26.20
C ASP A 30 -14.94 -3.19 -25.84
N SER A 31 -15.84 -2.24 -26.14
CA SER A 31 -15.68 -0.83 -25.78
C SER A 31 -15.79 -0.61 -24.26
N THR A 32 -16.72 -1.29 -23.58
CA THR A 32 -16.81 -1.22 -22.11
C THR A 32 -15.63 -1.92 -21.42
N ARG A 33 -15.14 -3.05 -21.93
CA ARG A 33 -13.94 -3.73 -21.41
C ARG A 33 -12.67 -2.89 -21.56
N THR A 34 -12.49 -2.21 -22.68
CA THR A 34 -11.30 -1.39 -22.92
C THR A 34 -11.29 -0.11 -22.08
N VAL A 35 -12.45 0.54 -21.86
CA VAL A 35 -12.57 1.69 -20.95
C VAL A 35 -12.40 1.28 -19.48
N ALA A 36 -12.99 0.16 -19.05
CA ALA A 36 -12.81 -0.35 -17.69
C ALA A 36 -11.37 -0.79 -17.38
N ALA A 37 -10.64 -1.30 -18.37
CA ALA A 37 -9.24 -1.67 -18.23
C ALA A 37 -8.28 -0.46 -18.21
N SER A 38 -8.63 0.65 -18.87
CA SER A 38 -7.81 1.88 -18.82
C SER A 38 -8.04 2.67 -17.53
N SER A 39 -9.30 2.77 -17.08
CA SER A 39 -9.65 3.45 -15.83
C SER A 39 -9.07 2.75 -14.59
N SER A 40 -9.11 1.41 -14.55
CA SER A 40 -8.56 0.62 -13.45
C SER A 40 -7.03 0.76 -13.34
N ASN A 41 -6.30 0.80 -14.46
CA ASN A 41 -4.86 1.03 -14.46
C ASN A 41 -4.49 2.47 -14.04
N GLN A 42 -5.27 3.48 -14.43
CA GLN A 42 -5.07 4.85 -13.98
C GLN A 42 -5.35 5.00 -12.47
N GLN A 43 -6.40 4.35 -11.97
CA GLN A 43 -6.75 4.32 -10.56
C GLN A 43 -5.68 3.59 -9.73
N CYS A 44 -5.14 2.46 -10.22
CA CYS A 44 -3.99 1.77 -9.64
C CYS A 44 -2.79 2.72 -9.50
N GLY A 45 -2.42 3.41 -10.58
CA GLY A 45 -1.31 4.35 -10.60
C GLY A 45 -1.46 5.49 -9.60
N ASN A 46 -2.68 6.03 -9.48
CA ASN A 46 -3.00 7.11 -8.53
C ASN A 46 -2.92 6.63 -7.07
N SER A 47 -3.54 5.49 -6.76
CA SER A 47 -3.51 4.89 -5.41
C SER A 47 -2.09 4.57 -4.96
N LEU A 48 -1.28 3.99 -5.85
CA LEU A 48 0.12 3.71 -5.58
C LEU A 48 0.94 4.99 -5.38
N GLN A 49 0.67 6.03 -6.18
CA GLN A 49 1.34 7.32 -6.04
C GLN A 49 0.98 8.02 -4.72
N GLN A 50 -0.30 7.97 -4.31
CA GLN A 50 -0.75 8.49 -3.02
C GLN A 50 -0.05 7.75 -1.87
N THR A 51 -0.01 6.42 -1.92
CA THR A 51 0.70 5.63 -0.92
C THR A 51 2.18 6.01 -0.87
N LEU A 52 2.87 6.06 -2.01
CA LEU A 52 4.29 6.41 -2.06
C LEU A 52 4.57 7.81 -1.51
N LYS A 53 3.67 8.78 -1.74
CA LYS A 53 3.77 10.12 -1.15
C LYS A 53 3.67 10.06 0.36
N LEU A 54 2.69 9.34 0.90
CA LEU A 54 2.54 9.17 2.35
C LEU A 54 3.74 8.44 2.96
N THR A 55 4.20 7.33 2.37
CA THR A 55 5.39 6.62 2.85
C THR A 55 6.61 7.54 2.96
N ARG A 56 6.89 8.34 1.91
CA ARG A 56 8.01 9.30 1.94
C ARG A 56 7.83 10.37 3.00
N PHE A 57 6.60 10.77 3.26
CA PHE A 57 6.29 11.77 4.26
C PHE A 57 6.53 11.23 5.67
N VAL A 58 5.98 10.06 6.00
CA VAL A 58 6.21 9.39 7.29
C VAL A 58 7.70 9.04 7.46
N GLN A 59 8.40 8.70 6.39
CA GLN A 59 9.86 8.47 6.42
C GLN A 59 10.62 9.71 6.87
N LYS A 60 10.28 10.90 6.33
CA LYS A 60 10.90 12.17 6.74
C LYS A 60 10.62 12.49 8.20
N GLU A 61 9.38 12.28 8.65
CA GLU A 61 9.04 12.48 10.05
C GLU A 61 9.72 11.49 10.97
N SER A 62 9.88 10.24 10.56
CA SER A 62 10.61 9.23 11.33
C SER A 62 12.09 9.62 11.52
N VAL A 63 12.70 10.29 10.53
CA VAL A 63 14.05 10.86 10.67
C VAL A 63 14.09 11.96 11.72
N LEU A 64 13.09 12.84 11.74
CA LEU A 64 12.98 13.90 12.76
C LEU A 64 12.74 13.32 14.14
N LEU A 65 11.78 12.40 14.24
CA LEU A 65 11.43 11.70 15.48
C LEU A 65 12.62 11.00 16.14
N ILE A 66 13.50 10.34 15.37
CA ILE A 66 14.72 9.76 15.95
C ILE A 66 15.65 10.83 16.52
N LYS A 67 15.76 11.99 15.88
CA LYS A 67 16.59 13.10 16.39
C LYS A 67 16.00 13.66 17.68
N THR A 68 14.70 13.93 17.69
CA THR A 68 13.97 14.41 18.87
C THR A 68 14.06 13.39 20.01
N TYR A 69 13.88 12.10 19.72
CA TYR A 69 14.01 11.03 20.70
C TYR A 69 15.39 11.04 21.35
N LYS A 70 16.46 11.08 20.56
CA LYS A 70 17.83 11.13 21.08
C LYS A 70 18.05 12.35 21.98
N ALA A 71 17.65 13.54 21.52
CA ALA A 71 17.79 14.76 22.30
C ALA A 71 17.06 14.68 23.65
N ALA A 72 15.86 14.08 23.67
CA ALA A 72 15.07 13.89 24.88
C ALA A 72 15.62 12.83 25.85
N GLN A 73 16.58 11.98 25.42
CA GLN A 73 17.17 10.95 26.30
C GLN A 73 18.42 11.41 27.07
N GLY A 74 19.00 12.56 26.71
CA GLY A 74 20.21 13.11 27.31
C GLY A 74 21.51 12.74 26.58
N GLU A 75 22.65 13.00 27.24
CA GLU A 75 24.00 13.05 26.65
C GLU A 75 24.49 11.72 26.04
N MET A 76 24.03 10.58 26.57
CA MET A 76 24.46 9.24 26.14
C MET A 76 23.56 8.61 25.05
N SER A 77 22.64 9.40 24.49
CA SER A 77 21.65 8.93 23.51
C SER A 77 22.25 8.32 22.23
N GLU A 78 23.44 8.76 21.82
CA GLU A 78 24.12 8.18 20.66
C GLU A 78 24.59 6.74 20.88
N LEU A 79 24.94 6.37 22.11
CA LEU A 79 25.43 5.05 22.46
C LEU A 79 24.29 4.04 22.53
N PHE A 80 23.17 4.41 23.16
CA PHE A 80 22.01 3.52 23.32
C PHE A 80 21.34 3.16 22.00
N CYS A 81 21.36 4.08 21.04
CA CYS A 81 20.83 3.86 19.71
C CYS A 81 21.70 2.95 18.81
N LYS A 82 22.86 2.50 19.28
CA LYS A 82 23.72 1.54 18.56
C LYS A 82 23.50 0.10 19.03
N VAL A 83 22.98 -0.07 20.25
CA VAL A 83 22.72 -1.39 20.84
C VAL A 83 21.68 -2.14 20.00
N SER A 84 21.97 -3.41 19.69
CA SER A 84 21.01 -4.32 19.08
C SER A 84 20.03 -4.82 20.14
N VAL A 85 18.74 -4.81 19.80
CA VAL A 85 17.68 -5.28 20.69
C VAL A 85 16.95 -6.39 19.94
N ASN A 86 16.72 -7.50 20.63
CA ASN A 86 15.86 -8.56 20.12
C ASN A 86 14.41 -8.06 20.13
N ASP A 87 13.53 -8.78 19.45
CA ASP A 87 12.08 -8.52 19.57
C ASP A 87 11.63 -7.17 19.00
N VAL A 88 12.36 -6.66 17.99
CA VAL A 88 11.92 -5.56 17.12
C VAL A 88 11.59 -6.15 15.74
N PRO A 89 10.53 -5.70 15.04
CA PRO A 89 10.16 -6.27 13.75
C PRO A 89 11.29 -6.10 12.73
N ASP A 90 11.47 -7.12 11.89
CA ASP A 90 12.43 -7.06 10.77
C ASP A 90 12.06 -5.90 9.82
N PRO A 91 12.99 -5.03 9.42
CA PRO A 91 12.68 -3.96 8.47
C PRO A 91 12.56 -4.44 7.01
N ASN A 92 12.89 -5.69 6.70
CA ASN A 92 12.88 -6.22 5.35
C ASN A 92 11.49 -6.66 4.89
N ILE A 93 11.23 -6.48 3.61
CA ILE A 93 9.99 -6.94 2.98
C ILE A 93 10.18 -8.36 2.48
N SER A 94 9.32 -9.28 2.93
CA SER A 94 9.32 -10.68 2.52
C SER A 94 8.35 -10.93 1.36
N GLY A 95 8.47 -12.08 0.71
CA GLY A 95 7.57 -12.51 -0.37
C GLY A 95 8.18 -12.41 -1.76
N LEU A 96 7.84 -13.38 -2.61
CA LEU A 96 8.28 -13.46 -3.99
C LEU A 96 7.32 -12.69 -4.89
N GLU A 97 6.02 -12.87 -4.68
CA GLU A 97 4.96 -12.28 -5.48
C GLU A 97 4.53 -10.89 -4.99
N PRO A 98 4.03 -10.00 -5.87
CA PRO A 98 3.55 -8.67 -5.49
C PRO A 98 2.52 -8.68 -4.35
N SER A 99 1.60 -9.65 -4.35
CA SER A 99 0.61 -9.83 -3.29
C SER A 99 1.27 -10.10 -1.93
N GLU A 100 2.20 -11.06 -1.88
CA GLU A 100 2.94 -11.41 -0.67
C GLU A 100 3.74 -10.22 -0.13
N ARG A 101 4.38 -9.45 -1.02
CA ARG A 101 5.16 -8.27 -0.63
C ARG A 101 4.30 -7.14 -0.07
N ILE A 102 3.16 -6.86 -0.70
CA ILE A 102 2.22 -5.84 -0.19
C ILE A 102 1.64 -6.30 1.15
N ALA A 103 1.28 -7.58 1.27
CA ALA A 103 0.83 -8.15 2.54
C ALA A 103 1.93 -8.05 3.62
N SER A 104 3.19 -8.37 3.27
CA SER A 104 4.34 -8.22 4.19
C SER A 104 4.49 -6.78 4.68
N ILE A 105 4.33 -5.77 3.80
CA ILE A 105 4.36 -4.36 4.22
C ILE A 105 3.23 -4.07 5.22
N TYR A 106 2.00 -4.52 4.93
CA TYR A 106 0.86 -4.31 5.80
C TYR A 106 1.05 -4.97 7.18
N THR A 107 1.49 -6.23 7.23
CA THR A 107 1.70 -6.94 8.49
C THR A 107 2.80 -6.30 9.34
N HIS A 108 3.90 -5.85 8.74
CA HIS A 108 4.95 -5.12 9.45
C HIS A 108 4.45 -3.77 9.98
N LEU A 109 3.66 -3.01 9.20
CA LEU A 109 3.06 -1.77 9.69
C LEU A 109 2.23 -2.02 10.95
N GLN A 110 1.41 -3.09 10.98
CA GLN A 110 0.63 -3.46 12.15
C GLN A 110 1.52 -3.86 13.34
N ALA A 111 2.56 -4.67 13.11
CA ALA A 111 3.50 -5.06 14.16
C ALA A 111 4.16 -3.83 14.80
N PHE A 112 4.65 -2.88 13.97
CA PHE A 112 5.23 -1.65 14.48
C PHE A 112 4.25 -0.82 15.31
N MET A 113 2.93 -0.88 15.09
CA MET A 113 1.97 -0.11 15.89
C MET A 113 1.97 -0.52 17.37
N ALA A 114 2.11 -1.82 17.65
CA ALA A 114 2.24 -2.31 19.02
C ALA A 114 3.54 -1.79 19.68
N HIS A 115 4.65 -1.78 18.92
CA HIS A 115 5.92 -1.23 19.38
C HIS A 115 5.85 0.28 19.62
N PHE A 116 5.24 1.05 18.73
CA PHE A 116 5.04 2.50 18.91
C PHE A 116 4.22 2.81 20.16
N LYS A 117 3.15 2.05 20.40
CA LYS A 117 2.35 2.18 21.62
C LYS A 117 3.20 1.94 22.86
N ARG A 118 4.00 0.87 22.86
CA ARG A 118 4.89 0.55 23.99
C ARG A 118 5.92 1.65 24.25
N VAL A 119 6.55 2.16 23.19
CA VAL A 119 7.52 3.27 23.29
C VAL A 119 6.86 4.53 23.82
N TYR A 120 5.64 4.85 23.36
CA TYR A 120 4.88 5.99 23.84
C TYR A 120 4.60 5.88 25.34
N GLU A 121 4.09 4.74 25.82
CA GLU A 121 3.83 4.48 27.24
C GLU A 121 5.10 4.60 28.08
N GLN A 122 6.22 4.06 27.61
CA GLN A 122 7.51 4.20 28.29
C GLN A 122 7.96 5.67 28.35
N GLN A 123 7.73 6.45 27.29
CA GLN A 123 8.12 7.86 27.28
C GLN A 123 7.18 8.74 28.09
N THR A 124 5.91 8.39 28.28
CA THR A 124 5.01 9.16 29.16
C THR A 124 5.46 9.13 30.62
N ASP A 125 6.13 8.06 31.05
CA ASP A 125 6.69 7.95 32.40
C ASP A 125 8.02 8.73 32.56
N LEU A 126 8.71 9.00 31.44
CA LEU A 126 10.05 9.59 31.43
C LEU A 126 10.08 11.06 31.03
N GLN A 127 9.02 11.55 30.39
CA GLN A 127 8.97 12.88 29.78
C GLN A 127 7.86 13.72 30.40
N LEU A 128 8.05 15.04 30.38
CA LEU A 128 6.95 15.96 30.70
C LEU A 128 5.83 15.81 29.66
N PRO A 129 4.54 15.97 30.04
CA PRO A 129 3.43 15.86 29.09
C PRO A 129 3.50 16.83 27.90
N SER A 130 4.19 17.97 28.07
CA SER A 130 4.43 18.96 27.02
C SER A 130 5.65 18.65 26.13
N SER A 131 6.29 17.50 26.30
CA SER A 131 7.47 17.12 25.53
C SER A 131 7.13 16.98 24.04
N PRO A 132 7.89 17.61 23.13
CA PRO A 132 7.67 17.49 21.69
C PRO A 132 7.78 16.04 21.22
N LEU A 133 8.57 15.21 21.92
CA LEU A 133 8.72 13.79 21.60
C LEU A 133 7.38 13.04 21.62
N LEU A 134 6.53 13.30 22.63
CA LEU A 134 5.24 12.60 22.76
C LEU A 134 4.33 12.97 21.58
N GLY A 135 4.28 14.25 21.21
CA GLY A 135 3.51 14.72 20.06
C GLY A 135 3.98 14.10 18.74
N GLU A 136 5.30 14.02 18.52
CA GLU A 136 5.88 13.40 17.32
C GLU A 136 5.63 11.88 17.26
N LEU A 137 5.73 11.18 18.39
CA LEU A 137 5.38 9.75 18.48
C LEU A 137 3.93 9.50 18.08
N THR A 138 3.00 10.32 18.59
CA THR A 138 1.58 10.23 18.23
C THR A 138 1.34 10.54 16.76
N ALA A 139 1.97 11.59 16.23
CA ALA A 139 1.81 12.00 14.83
C ALA A 139 2.31 10.91 13.86
N VAL A 140 3.52 10.39 14.08
CA VAL A 140 4.08 9.31 13.26
C VAL A 140 3.24 8.05 13.39
N SER A 141 2.84 7.65 14.60
CA SER A 141 1.96 6.49 14.82
C SER A 141 0.64 6.63 14.07
N SER A 142 -0.01 7.79 14.13
CA SER A 142 -1.27 8.02 13.42
C SER A 142 -1.11 7.91 11.91
N ARG A 143 -0.10 8.56 11.33
CA ARG A 143 0.15 8.51 9.88
C ARG A 143 0.59 7.12 9.41
N SER A 144 1.19 6.34 10.30
CA SER A 144 1.52 4.94 10.03
C SER A 144 0.26 4.08 9.93
N ARG A 145 -0.77 4.35 10.74
CA ARG A 145 -2.09 3.71 10.60
C ARG A 145 -2.76 4.11 9.28
N ASP A 146 -2.68 5.38 8.91
CA ASP A 146 -3.21 5.85 7.61
C ASP A 146 -2.50 5.13 6.45
N LEU A 147 -1.18 4.95 6.55
CA LEU A 147 -0.41 4.19 5.58
C LEU A 147 -0.83 2.71 5.53
N ALA A 148 -1.08 2.08 6.68
CA ALA A 148 -1.57 0.70 6.74
C ALA A 148 -2.96 0.58 6.08
N ALA A 149 -3.85 1.54 6.31
CA ALA A 149 -5.16 1.58 5.67
C ALA A 149 -5.06 1.74 4.15
N LEU A 150 -4.18 2.63 3.66
CA LEU A 150 -3.91 2.75 2.22
C LEU A 150 -3.33 1.47 1.63
N MET A 151 -2.45 0.78 2.35
CA MET A 151 -1.88 -0.49 1.90
C MET A 151 -2.91 -1.62 1.84
N ASN A 152 -3.78 -1.70 2.84
CA ASN A 152 -4.89 -2.64 2.79
C ASN A 152 -5.83 -2.34 1.61
N GLY A 153 -6.23 -1.07 1.42
CA GLY A 153 -7.08 -0.68 0.29
C GLY A 153 -6.42 -0.96 -1.06
N PHE A 154 -5.12 -0.69 -1.20
CA PHE A 154 -4.36 -0.98 -2.41
C PHE A 154 -4.31 -2.49 -2.68
N TYR A 155 -4.05 -3.31 -1.66
CA TYR A 155 -4.05 -4.76 -1.77
C TYR A 155 -5.41 -5.30 -2.23
N GLN A 156 -6.49 -4.89 -1.57
CA GLN A 156 -7.85 -5.34 -1.90
C GLN A 156 -8.27 -4.92 -3.31
N SER A 157 -7.80 -3.75 -3.78
CA SER A 157 -8.07 -3.30 -5.15
C SER A 157 -7.34 -4.14 -6.21
N LEU A 158 -6.16 -4.68 -5.89
CA LEU A 158 -5.37 -5.50 -6.81
C LEU A 158 -5.74 -6.98 -6.75
N PHE A 159 -6.10 -7.47 -5.57
CA PHE A 159 -6.34 -8.88 -5.30
C PHE A 159 -7.69 -9.07 -4.59
N PRO A 160 -8.83 -8.72 -5.24
CA PRO A 160 -10.15 -8.71 -4.60
C PRO A 160 -10.62 -10.09 -4.11
N ASN A 161 -10.05 -11.16 -4.65
CA ASN A 161 -10.39 -12.54 -4.29
C ASN A 161 -9.41 -13.16 -3.30
N LEU A 162 -8.36 -12.43 -2.90
CA LEU A 162 -7.35 -12.92 -1.97
C LEU A 162 -7.54 -12.19 -0.63
N PRO A 163 -7.84 -12.88 0.47
CA PRO A 163 -7.94 -12.23 1.77
C PRO A 163 -6.58 -11.67 2.16
N MET A 164 -6.57 -10.48 2.77
CA MET A 164 -5.36 -9.96 3.37
C MET A 164 -4.94 -10.93 4.48
N PRO A 165 -3.68 -11.41 4.49
CA PRO A 165 -3.19 -12.21 5.60
C PRO A 165 -3.37 -11.44 6.89
N GLU A 166 -3.97 -12.10 7.89
CA GLU A 166 -3.95 -11.55 9.23
C GLU A 166 -2.48 -11.37 9.65
N PRO A 167 -2.11 -10.24 10.27
CA PRO A 167 -0.84 -10.16 10.95
C PRO A 167 -0.75 -11.39 11.84
N ALA A 168 0.31 -12.20 11.67
CA ALA A 168 0.44 -13.45 12.41
C ALA A 168 0.10 -13.19 13.86
N GLY A 169 -1.05 -13.71 14.31
CA GLY A 169 -1.71 -13.37 15.57
C GLY A 169 -0.96 -13.87 16.81
N GLY A 170 0.36 -14.08 16.69
CA GLY A 170 1.24 -14.16 17.84
C GLY A 170 1.32 -12.79 18.50
N PRO A 171 1.53 -12.74 19.83
CA PRO A 171 1.90 -11.49 20.48
C PRO A 171 3.05 -10.91 19.68
N THR A 172 2.91 -9.69 19.15
CA THR A 172 4.09 -8.90 18.83
C THR A 172 4.94 -8.99 20.08
N MET A 173 6.09 -9.67 19.99
CA MET A 173 6.81 -10.08 21.18
C MET A 173 7.35 -8.80 21.79
N LEU A 174 6.57 -8.20 22.69
CA LEU A 174 6.95 -7.00 23.36
C LEU A 174 7.98 -7.43 24.40
N PRO A 175 9.02 -6.61 24.60
CA PRO A 175 10.02 -6.95 25.58
C PRO A 175 9.36 -7.06 26.96
N PRO A 176 9.93 -7.90 27.85
CA PRO A 176 9.50 -7.98 29.24
C PRO A 176 9.64 -6.62 29.95
N PRO A 177 9.19 -6.48 31.21
CA PRO A 177 9.44 -5.28 32.00
C PRO A 177 10.91 -4.86 31.95
N GLN A 178 11.14 -3.60 31.58
CA GLN A 178 12.47 -3.03 31.30
C GLN A 178 12.78 -1.95 32.32
N ASN A 179 14.04 -1.86 32.76
CA ASN A 179 14.53 -0.69 33.47
C ASN A 179 14.60 0.53 32.52
N VAL A 180 14.72 1.74 33.07
CA VAL A 180 14.71 2.99 32.29
C VAL A 180 15.73 2.97 31.15
N PHE A 181 16.94 2.45 31.39
CA PHE A 181 17.97 2.34 30.36
C PHE A 181 17.55 1.44 29.20
N GLN A 182 17.00 0.26 29.51
CA GLN A 182 16.52 -0.69 28.52
C GLN A 182 15.34 -0.13 27.72
N GLN A 183 14.43 0.62 28.36
CA GLN A 183 13.34 1.32 27.67
C GLN A 183 13.88 2.34 26.66
N LYS A 184 14.89 3.12 27.06
CA LYS A 184 15.56 4.10 26.18
C LYS A 184 16.21 3.42 24.97
N VAL A 185 16.94 2.34 25.20
CA VAL A 185 17.59 1.52 24.15
C VAL A 185 16.54 0.94 23.21
N TYR A 186 15.49 0.31 23.75
CA TYR A 186 14.41 -0.29 22.98
C TYR A 186 13.68 0.73 22.10
N GLY A 187 13.28 1.86 22.66
CA GLY A 187 12.59 2.90 21.88
C GLY A 187 13.45 3.42 20.73
N CYS A 188 14.76 3.59 20.93
CA CYS A 188 15.63 3.99 19.82
C CYS A 188 15.77 2.89 18.76
N ALA A 189 15.88 1.63 19.17
CA ALA A 189 15.94 0.50 18.24
C ALA A 189 14.67 0.43 17.39
N VAL A 190 13.48 0.49 18.00
CA VAL A 190 12.18 0.51 17.31
C VAL A 190 12.13 1.64 16.27
N LEU A 191 12.42 2.88 16.68
CA LEU A 191 12.34 4.04 15.79
C LEU A 191 13.34 3.97 14.63
N ARG A 192 14.57 3.52 14.91
CA ARG A 192 15.62 3.32 13.89
C ARG A 192 15.21 2.27 12.88
N THR A 193 14.74 1.12 13.34
CA THR A 193 14.31 0.02 12.48
C THR A 193 13.07 0.41 11.67
N TYR A 194 12.13 1.16 12.27
CA TYR A 194 10.96 1.66 11.55
C TYR A 194 11.34 2.62 10.41
N LYS A 195 12.30 3.53 10.63
CA LYS A 195 12.83 4.40 9.55
C LYS A 195 13.43 3.57 8.41
N GLU A 196 14.16 2.52 8.73
CA GLU A 196 14.73 1.60 7.73
C GLU A 196 13.63 0.86 6.96
N PHE A 197 12.65 0.30 7.67
CA PHE A 197 11.46 -0.30 7.11
C PHE A 197 10.77 0.63 6.11
N LEU A 198 10.47 1.88 6.47
CA LEU A 198 9.86 2.85 5.55
C LEU A 198 10.70 3.14 4.31
N SER A 199 12.03 3.09 4.44
CA SER A 199 12.95 3.24 3.32
C SER A 199 12.82 2.04 2.35
N ASN A 200 12.70 0.84 2.90
CA ASN A 200 12.47 -0.39 2.14
C ASN A 200 11.08 -0.37 1.47
N VAL A 201 10.02 0.04 2.17
CA VAL A 201 8.67 0.22 1.62
C VAL A 201 8.69 1.21 0.46
N ALA A 202 9.34 2.37 0.62
CA ALA A 202 9.40 3.38 -0.43
C ALA A 202 10.15 2.90 -1.68
N ARG A 203 11.10 1.98 -1.53
CA ARG A 203 11.79 1.30 -2.64
C ARG A 203 10.85 0.29 -3.30
N GLU A 204 10.16 -0.54 -2.52
CA GLU A 204 9.27 -1.58 -3.05
C GLU A 204 8.06 -1.00 -3.77
N LEU A 205 7.45 0.08 -3.28
CA LEU A 205 6.35 0.73 -3.99
C LEU A 205 6.74 1.26 -5.38
N ARG A 206 8.03 1.60 -5.59
CA ARG A 206 8.52 2.00 -6.92
C ARG A 206 8.67 0.81 -7.86
N THR A 207 9.13 -0.32 -7.35
CA THR A 207 9.29 -1.55 -8.15
C THR A 207 7.93 -2.14 -8.50
N LEU A 208 6.97 -2.09 -7.58
CA LEU A 208 5.59 -2.54 -7.79
C LEU A 208 4.89 -1.76 -8.89
N LYS A 209 5.15 -0.44 -9.03
CA LYS A 209 4.50 0.40 -10.05
C LYS A 209 4.58 -0.20 -11.46
N GLY A 210 5.75 -0.69 -11.85
CA GLY A 210 5.95 -1.29 -13.18
C GLY A 210 5.36 -2.68 -13.34
N LYS A 211 5.12 -3.39 -12.22
CA LYS A 211 4.64 -4.78 -12.19
C LYS A 211 3.12 -4.89 -12.11
N VAL A 212 2.47 -4.06 -11.28
CA VAL A 212 1.03 -4.18 -10.99
C VAL A 212 0.17 -3.08 -11.63
N CYS A 213 0.73 -1.90 -11.90
CA CYS A 213 0.00 -0.80 -12.56
C CYS A 213 0.56 -0.56 -13.98
N ARG A 214 0.31 -1.49 -14.91
CA ARG A 214 0.80 -1.37 -16.29
C ARG A 214 -0.02 -0.30 -17.03
N ARG A 215 0.61 0.81 -17.44
CA ARG A 215 0.01 1.64 -18.49
C ARG A 215 0.05 0.84 -19.79
N ARG A 216 -1.10 0.66 -20.43
CA ARG A 216 -1.13 0.31 -21.86
C ARG A 216 -0.40 1.46 -22.57
N MET A 217 0.80 1.22 -23.09
CA MET A 217 1.30 2.08 -24.15
C MET A 217 0.33 1.89 -25.30
N GLU A 218 -0.33 2.96 -25.73
CA GLU A 218 -0.91 2.99 -27.05
C GLU A 218 0.25 2.75 -28.02
N THR A 219 0.36 1.52 -28.51
CA THR A 219 1.10 1.24 -29.73
C THR A 219 0.35 2.01 -30.81
N ASN A 220 0.76 3.26 -31.05
CA ASN A 220 0.41 3.97 -32.26
C ASN A 220 0.86 3.08 -33.40
N THR A 221 -0.13 2.53 -34.09
CA THR A 221 -0.04 1.78 -35.33
C THR A 221 0.66 2.67 -36.37
N PHE A 222 1.99 2.65 -36.40
CA PHE A 222 2.76 3.03 -37.60
C PHE A 222 2.73 1.85 -38.57
N LEU A 223 1.55 1.58 -39.09
CA LEU A 223 1.34 0.74 -40.25
C LEU A 223 0.57 1.60 -41.24
N LEU A 224 1.31 2.49 -41.91
CA LEU A 224 0.98 3.13 -43.18
C LEU A 224 2.15 4.02 -43.61
N ARG A 225 3.10 3.44 -44.35
CA ARG A 225 3.62 4.12 -45.53
C ARG A 225 3.81 3.09 -46.63
N MET A 226 2.78 3.01 -47.47
CA MET A 226 2.91 2.59 -48.85
C MET A 226 4.01 3.42 -49.51
N THR A 227 4.97 2.73 -50.11
CA THR A 227 5.54 3.02 -51.43
C THR A 227 6.06 1.71 -51.97
#